data_AF-A0A2T5JQL9-F1
#
_entry.id   AF-A0A2T5JQL9-F1
#
_cell.length_a   1.000
_cell.length_b   1.000
_cell.length_c   1.000
_cell.angle_alpha   90.00
_cell.angle_beta   90.00
_cell.angle_gamma   90.00
#
_symmetry.space_group_name_H-M   'P 1'
#
loop_
_entity.id
_entity.type
_entity.pdbx_description
1 polymer ?
#
loop_
_entity_poly.entity_id
_entity_poly.type
_entity_poly.pdbx_seq_one_letter_code
_entity_poly.pdbx_strand_id
1 'polypeptide(L)'
;MSPHQRRLMPSSLAICCLIPIYNQWISEKPLWIMLLESSPELDRRFLKPNSFRKNAMHNLLLSLTLLLTLTLSGCGYNTLQSTDEQIKAGWSEVLNQYQRRADLVPNLVNVVKGFAAQEKDVLLGVTNARSKVGSIQATPELINNPEAFARFQSAQGELSGALSRLLVVAENYPQLKSDANFRELQAQLEGTENRITVARNRYIKAVQEYNVVVRSFPSNLTAMVFGFQVKPGFTVENEKEISSAPKVDFSTPSPAK
;
A
#
# COMPACT_ATOMS: atom_id res chain seq x y z
N MET A 1 -20.30 22.30 -23.08
CA MET A 1 -19.82 23.71 -23.14
C MET A 1 -18.42 23.75 -22.56
N SER A 2 -17.45 24.12 -23.40
CA SER A 2 -16.02 24.37 -23.17
C SER A 2 -15.12 23.33 -22.47
N PRO A 3 -14.00 22.96 -23.11
CA PRO A 3 -12.95 22.06 -22.63
C PRO A 3 -11.73 22.83 -22.10
N HIS A 4 -10.83 22.16 -21.39
CA HIS A 4 -9.36 22.33 -21.45
C HIS A 4 -8.73 21.62 -20.26
N GLN A 5 -7.94 20.58 -20.51
CA GLN A 5 -6.56 20.43 -20.03
C GLN A 5 -6.05 19.03 -20.42
N ARG A 6 -5.63 18.92 -21.68
CA ARG A 6 -4.62 17.92 -22.07
C ARG A 6 -3.30 18.41 -21.49
N ARG A 7 -2.80 17.76 -20.43
CA ARG A 7 -1.41 17.90 -20.01
C ARG A 7 -0.57 16.89 -20.78
N LEU A 8 0.20 17.46 -21.70
CA LEU A 8 1.34 16.84 -22.37
C LEU A 8 2.39 16.48 -21.29
N MET A 9 2.70 15.19 -21.17
CA MET A 9 3.85 14.70 -20.42
C MET A 9 5.04 14.57 -21.39
N PRO A 10 6.26 14.93 -20.98
CA PRO A 10 7.41 15.04 -21.85
C PRO A 10 7.95 13.66 -22.24
N SER A 11 8.12 13.51 -23.54
CA SER A 11 8.89 12.49 -24.24
C SER A 11 10.36 12.46 -23.76
N SER A 12 10.64 11.74 -22.66
CA SER A 12 12.00 11.36 -22.25
C SER A 12 12.28 9.86 -22.39
N LEU A 13 11.45 9.16 -23.17
CA LEU A 13 11.59 7.73 -23.49
C LEU A 13 12.27 7.46 -24.85
N ALA A 14 13.04 8.41 -25.39
CA ALA A 14 13.67 8.29 -26.70
C ALA A 14 15.22 8.36 -26.66
N ILE A 15 15.85 7.79 -25.63
CA ILE A 15 17.33 7.68 -25.57
C ILE A 15 17.83 6.29 -26.04
N CYS A 16 16.94 5.34 -26.31
CA CYS A 16 17.34 4.01 -26.82
C CYS A 16 17.43 3.87 -28.36
N CYS A 17 17.19 4.92 -29.17
CA CYS A 17 17.09 4.78 -30.64
C CYS A 17 17.90 5.78 -31.49
N LEU A 18 18.91 6.48 -30.97
CA LEU A 18 19.80 7.33 -31.79
C LEU A 18 21.25 6.84 -31.81
N ILE A 19 21.43 5.55 -32.12
CA ILE A 19 22.65 5.06 -32.78
C ILE A 19 22.35 5.12 -34.29
N PRO A 20 22.47 6.30 -34.92
CA PRO A 20 23.43 6.39 -36.02
C PRO A 20 24.00 7.83 -36.18
N ILE A 21 24.94 8.23 -35.32
CA ILE A 21 25.90 9.33 -35.60
C ILE A 21 27.32 8.90 -35.22
N TYR A 22 27.63 7.61 -35.34
CA TYR A 22 28.97 7.07 -35.07
C TYR A 22 29.69 6.56 -36.34
N ASN A 23 29.12 6.78 -37.53
CA ASN A 23 29.68 6.27 -38.80
C ASN A 23 30.03 7.36 -39.84
N GLN A 24 30.20 8.61 -39.42
CA GLN A 24 30.61 9.72 -40.30
C GLN A 24 31.90 10.40 -39.82
N TRP A 25 32.89 9.64 -39.31
CA TRP A 25 34.19 10.20 -38.91
C TRP A 25 35.37 9.22 -39.10
N ILE A 26 35.26 8.26 -40.04
CA ILE A 26 36.35 7.34 -40.41
C ILE A 26 36.41 7.21 -41.95
N SER A 27 36.57 8.32 -42.68
CA SER A 27 36.87 8.20 -44.12
C SER A 27 37.77 9.28 -44.73
N GLU A 28 38.37 10.19 -43.96
CA GLU A 28 39.34 11.12 -44.52
C GLU A 28 40.72 10.87 -43.93
N LYS A 29 41.49 10.05 -44.64
CA LYS A 29 42.96 10.02 -44.52
C LYS A 29 43.47 11.39 -44.99
N PRO A 30 44.13 12.20 -44.16
CA PRO A 30 44.77 13.40 -44.66
C PRO A 30 46.04 13.01 -45.43
N LEU A 31 46.13 13.54 -46.65
CA LEU A 31 47.19 13.43 -47.68
C LEU A 31 48.63 13.80 -47.23
N TRP A 32 48.88 14.00 -45.94
CA TRP A 32 50.18 14.42 -45.40
C TRP A 32 51.17 13.26 -45.16
N ILE A 33 50.76 12.01 -45.38
CA ILE A 33 51.62 10.83 -45.17
C ILE A 33 52.51 10.52 -46.40
N MET A 34 52.33 11.19 -47.54
CA MET A 34 53.08 10.90 -48.78
C MET A 34 54.33 11.78 -49.03
N LEU A 35 54.69 12.68 -48.12
CA LEU A 35 55.75 13.67 -48.36
C LEU A 35 56.81 13.72 -47.25
N LEU A 36 57.25 12.55 -46.78
CA LEU A 36 58.33 12.46 -45.78
C LEU A 36 59.23 11.23 -45.98
N GLU A 37 59.62 11.01 -47.23
CA GLU A 37 60.66 10.06 -47.63
C GLU A 37 61.87 10.82 -48.19
N SER A 38 62.50 11.63 -47.32
CA SER A 38 63.86 12.15 -47.53
C SER A 38 64.38 12.80 -46.25
N SER A 39 64.97 11.99 -45.35
CA SER A 39 66.20 12.32 -44.61
C SER A 39 66.47 11.27 -43.53
N PRO A 40 67.75 10.94 -43.28
CA PRO A 40 68.17 9.88 -42.38
C PRO A 40 68.22 10.36 -40.92
N GLU A 41 68.13 9.39 -40.01
CA GLU A 41 68.47 9.42 -38.58
C GLU A 41 67.90 10.58 -37.73
N LEU A 42 66.82 10.28 -36.99
CA LEU A 42 66.65 10.81 -35.64
C LEU A 42 65.81 9.84 -34.81
N ASP A 43 66.48 9.30 -33.80
CA ASP A 43 66.07 8.31 -32.81
C ASP A 43 64.69 8.63 -32.19
N ARG A 44 63.63 7.93 -32.63
CA ARG A 44 62.30 7.95 -32.00
C ARG A 44 62.11 6.75 -31.07
N ARG A 45 63.02 6.61 -30.11
CA ARG A 45 62.92 5.65 -29.00
C ARG A 45 62.18 6.18 -27.78
N PHE A 46 61.60 7.38 -27.84
CA PHE A 46 60.95 8.01 -26.70
C PHE A 46 59.53 8.49 -27.01
N LEU A 47 58.61 8.07 -26.13
CA LEU A 47 57.20 8.50 -25.97
C LEU A 47 56.16 7.86 -26.90
N LYS A 48 55.94 6.55 -26.75
CA LYS A 48 54.58 6.00 -26.91
C LYS A 48 53.80 6.27 -25.61
N PRO A 49 52.80 7.17 -25.57
CA PRO A 49 51.85 7.19 -24.46
C PRO A 49 51.07 5.87 -24.49
N ASN A 50 51.33 5.01 -23.51
CA ASN A 50 50.78 3.66 -23.31
C ASN A 50 49.37 3.45 -23.91
N SER A 51 49.30 3.00 -25.16
CA SER A 51 48.06 2.52 -25.80
C SER A 51 47.43 1.37 -25.02
N PHE A 52 48.24 0.65 -24.23
CA PHE A 52 47.81 -0.39 -23.30
C PHE A 52 46.87 0.12 -22.19
N ARG A 53 47.06 1.34 -21.65
CA ARG A 53 46.20 1.88 -20.58
C ARG A 53 44.82 2.31 -21.09
N LYS A 54 44.73 2.82 -22.32
CA LYS A 54 43.44 3.27 -22.90
C LYS A 54 42.49 2.11 -23.16
N ASN A 55 43.00 1.01 -23.72
CA ASN A 55 42.20 -0.18 -24.00
C ASN A 55 41.78 -0.89 -22.69
N ALA A 56 42.66 -0.90 -21.68
CA ALA A 56 42.32 -1.44 -20.36
C ALA A 56 41.22 -0.62 -19.65
N MET A 57 41.27 0.72 -19.72
CA MET A 57 40.26 1.58 -19.11
C MET A 57 38.90 1.52 -19.83
N HIS A 58 38.90 1.40 -21.17
CA HIS A 58 37.69 1.21 -21.96
C HIS A 58 37.02 -0.14 -21.67
N ASN A 59 37.80 -1.22 -21.60
CA ASN A 59 37.29 -2.55 -21.26
C ASN A 59 36.76 -2.62 -19.81
N LEU A 60 37.37 -1.87 -18.88
CA LEU A 60 36.90 -1.76 -17.49
C LEU A 60 35.60 -0.95 -17.38
N LEU A 61 35.45 0.11 -18.19
CA LEU A 61 34.20 0.84 -18.29
C LEU A 61 33.09 -0.05 -18.85
N LEU A 62 33.33 -0.76 -19.96
CA LEU A 62 32.35 -1.67 -20.56
C LEU A 62 31.93 -2.81 -19.63
N SER A 63 32.86 -3.40 -18.87
CA SER A 63 32.53 -4.44 -17.89
C SER A 63 31.70 -3.88 -16.73
N LEU A 64 31.99 -2.65 -16.28
CA LEU A 64 31.19 -1.95 -15.27
C LEU A 64 29.77 -1.66 -15.80
N THR A 65 29.62 -1.19 -17.03
CA THR A 65 28.30 -0.93 -17.62
C THR A 65 27.50 -2.21 -17.79
N LEU A 66 28.15 -3.30 -18.24
CA LEU A 66 27.50 -4.60 -18.39
C LEU A 66 27.05 -5.15 -17.03
N LEU A 67 27.92 -5.07 -16.02
CA LEU A 67 27.59 -5.44 -14.64
C LEU A 67 26.42 -4.60 -14.10
N LEU A 68 26.41 -3.29 -14.37
CA LEU A 68 25.33 -2.40 -14.00
C LEU A 68 24.01 -2.80 -14.68
N THR A 69 24.01 -3.08 -15.99
CA THR A 69 22.82 -3.53 -16.70
C THR A 69 22.29 -4.89 -16.23
N LEU A 70 23.17 -5.80 -15.81
CA LEU A 70 22.79 -7.08 -15.20
C LEU A 70 22.22 -6.90 -13.78
N THR A 71 22.62 -5.87 -13.05
CA THR A 71 22.01 -5.55 -11.74
C THR A 71 20.63 -4.91 -11.85
N LEU A 72 20.31 -4.22 -12.95
CA LEU A 72 19.00 -3.57 -13.14
C LEU A 72 17.83 -4.57 -13.21
N SER A 73 18.04 -5.76 -13.78
CA SER A 73 17.01 -6.82 -13.85
C SER A 73 16.68 -7.42 -12.47
N GLY A 74 17.51 -7.19 -11.45
CA GLY A 74 17.32 -7.64 -10.07
C GLY A 74 16.79 -6.59 -9.10
N CYS A 75 16.49 -5.36 -9.55
CA CYS A 75 16.12 -4.23 -8.69
C CYS A 75 14.74 -4.36 -7.98
N GLY A 76 14.05 -5.49 -8.10
CA GLY A 76 12.82 -5.81 -7.35
C GLY A 76 11.58 -5.00 -7.75
N TYR A 77 11.60 -4.25 -8.86
CA TYR A 77 10.46 -3.46 -9.33
C TYR A 77 9.20 -4.32 -9.55
N ASN A 78 9.34 -5.47 -10.21
CA ASN A 78 8.21 -6.38 -10.44
C ASN A 78 7.64 -6.94 -9.13
N THR A 79 8.51 -7.17 -8.14
CA THR A 79 8.09 -7.64 -6.81
C THR A 79 7.34 -6.53 -6.06
N LEU A 80 7.81 -5.29 -6.13
CA LEU A 80 7.11 -4.12 -5.57
C LEU A 80 5.73 -3.93 -6.21
N GLN A 81 5.65 -4.03 -7.53
CA GLN A 81 4.38 -3.92 -8.25
C GLN A 81 3.42 -5.07 -7.89
N SER A 82 3.92 -6.30 -7.86
CA SER A 82 3.10 -7.46 -7.51
C SER A 82 2.56 -7.37 -6.08
N THR A 83 3.40 -6.98 -5.12
CA THR A 83 2.98 -6.82 -3.72
C THR A 83 2.03 -5.63 -3.51
N ASP A 84 2.18 -4.54 -4.26
CA ASP A 84 1.21 -3.43 -4.26
C ASP A 84 -0.17 -3.85 -4.78
N GLU A 85 -0.23 -4.63 -5.87
CA GLU A 85 -1.49 -5.19 -6.38
C GLU A 85 -2.13 -6.18 -5.40
N GLN A 86 -1.34 -6.98 -4.68
CA GLN A 86 -1.86 -7.85 -3.61
C GLN A 86 -2.51 -7.05 -2.48
N ILE A 87 -1.93 -5.90 -2.09
CA ILE A 87 -2.52 -5.02 -1.08
C ILE A 87 -3.85 -4.45 -1.59
N LYS A 88 -3.93 -4.00 -2.84
CA LYS A 88 -5.18 -3.48 -3.44
C LYS A 88 -6.26 -4.56 -3.50
N ALA A 89 -5.90 -5.79 -3.85
CA ALA A 89 -6.81 -6.93 -3.85
C ALA A 89 -7.30 -7.24 -2.42
N GLY A 90 -6.39 -7.31 -1.44
CA GLY A 90 -6.75 -7.52 -0.04
C GLY A 90 -7.62 -6.40 0.53
N TRP A 91 -7.37 -5.15 0.14
CA TRP A 91 -8.17 -4.00 0.54
C TRP A 91 -9.59 -4.06 -0.05
N SER A 92 -9.71 -4.41 -1.32
CA SER A 92 -11.01 -4.60 -1.98
C SER A 92 -11.85 -5.66 -1.26
N GLU A 93 -11.23 -6.76 -0.85
CA GLU A 93 -11.91 -7.80 -0.08
C GLU A 93 -12.40 -7.28 1.28
N VAL A 94 -11.58 -6.51 1.99
CA VAL A 94 -11.97 -5.87 3.25
C VAL A 94 -13.18 -4.95 3.06
N LEU A 95 -13.16 -4.12 2.00
CA LEU A 95 -14.26 -3.21 1.69
C LEU A 95 -15.56 -3.96 1.38
N ASN A 96 -15.49 -5.06 0.64
CA ASN A 96 -16.67 -5.89 0.34
C ASN A 96 -17.34 -6.41 1.62
N GLN A 97 -16.55 -6.87 2.59
CA GLN A 97 -17.10 -7.37 3.85
C GLN A 97 -17.69 -6.23 4.71
N TYR A 98 -17.03 -5.08 4.78
CA TYR A 98 -17.58 -3.91 5.49
C TYR A 98 -18.85 -3.37 4.84
N GLN A 99 -18.92 -3.35 3.51
CA GLN A 99 -20.12 -2.95 2.77
C GLN A 99 -21.28 -3.89 3.10
N ARG A 100 -21.05 -5.21 3.05
CA ARG A 100 -22.06 -6.21 3.41
C ARG A 100 -22.61 -5.99 4.81
N ARG A 101 -21.73 -5.70 5.79
CA ARG A 101 -22.14 -5.39 7.16
C ARG A 101 -23.06 -4.16 7.20
N ALA A 102 -22.68 -3.08 6.53
CA ALA A 102 -23.47 -1.84 6.48
C ALA A 102 -24.81 -2.00 5.76
N ASP A 103 -24.92 -2.94 4.81
CA ASP A 103 -26.15 -3.26 4.07
C ASP A 103 -27.15 -4.06 4.90
N LEU A 104 -26.68 -4.83 5.89
CA LEU A 104 -27.55 -5.58 6.81
C LEU A 104 -28.17 -4.71 7.91
N VAL A 105 -27.51 -3.61 8.28
CA VAL A 105 -27.93 -2.73 9.39
C VAL A 105 -29.36 -2.20 9.25
N PRO A 106 -29.83 -1.68 8.09
CA PRO A 106 -31.19 -1.18 7.97
C PRO A 106 -32.26 -2.25 8.22
N ASN A 107 -32.03 -3.48 7.75
CA ASN A 107 -32.93 -4.60 7.98
C ASN A 107 -32.98 -4.96 9.46
N LEU A 108 -31.83 -5.01 10.13
CA LEU A 108 -31.76 -5.24 11.57
C LEU A 108 -32.52 -4.16 12.35
N VAL A 109 -32.27 -2.89 12.03
CA VAL A 109 -32.94 -1.75 12.67
C VAL A 109 -34.45 -1.81 12.48
N ASN A 110 -34.94 -2.22 11.31
CA ASN A 110 -36.37 -2.35 11.03
C ASN A 110 -37.02 -3.47 11.86
N VAL A 111 -36.35 -4.63 11.99
CA VAL A 111 -36.85 -5.72 12.84
C VAL A 111 -36.89 -5.28 14.31
N VAL A 112 -35.80 -4.70 14.83
CA VAL A 112 -35.76 -4.24 16.23
C VAL A 112 -36.79 -3.15 16.51
N LYS A 113 -37.02 -2.22 15.56
CA LYS A 113 -38.07 -1.20 15.69
C LYS A 113 -39.47 -1.78 15.88
N GLY A 114 -39.76 -2.96 15.31
CA GLY A 114 -41.05 -3.62 15.48
C GLY A 114 -41.35 -4.05 16.93
N PHE A 115 -40.32 -4.35 17.71
CA PHE A 115 -40.46 -4.87 19.07
C PHE A 115 -40.01 -3.88 20.16
N ALA A 116 -39.03 -3.02 19.86
CA ALA A 116 -38.35 -2.15 20.81
C ALA A 116 -38.33 -0.69 20.32
N ALA A 117 -39.43 -0.18 19.76
CA ALA A 117 -39.53 1.19 19.24
C ALA A 117 -39.20 2.30 20.27
N GLN A 118 -39.33 1.99 21.57
CA GLN A 118 -39.01 2.89 22.68
C GLN A 118 -37.50 3.10 22.88
N GLU A 119 -36.66 2.21 22.37
CA GLU A 119 -35.18 2.26 22.45
C GLU A 119 -34.58 3.21 21.41
N LYS A 120 -35.11 4.44 21.36
CA LYS A 120 -34.79 5.44 20.33
C LYS A 120 -33.31 5.79 20.32
N ASP A 121 -32.70 5.97 21.48
CA ASP A 121 -31.29 6.39 21.59
C ASP A 121 -30.35 5.34 20.99
N VAL A 122 -30.66 4.05 21.20
CA VAL A 122 -29.88 2.93 20.69
C VAL A 122 -30.04 2.82 19.17
N LEU A 123 -31.27 2.90 18.67
CA LEU A 123 -31.57 2.85 17.23
C LEU A 123 -30.98 4.04 16.47
N LEU A 124 -31.03 5.23 17.07
CA LEU A 124 -30.36 6.43 16.54
C LEU A 124 -28.85 6.28 16.56
N GLY A 125 -28.27 5.73 17.63
CA GLY A 125 -26.85 5.42 17.73
C GLY A 125 -26.36 4.52 16.60
N VAL A 126 -27.08 3.44 16.30
CA VAL A 126 -26.75 2.51 15.19
C VAL A 126 -26.90 3.19 13.84
N THR A 127 -27.98 3.96 13.64
CA THR A 127 -28.23 4.70 12.39
C THR A 127 -27.13 5.74 12.13
N ASN A 128 -26.74 6.50 13.17
CA ASN A 128 -25.67 7.49 13.09
C ASN A 128 -24.32 6.85 12.80
N ALA A 129 -23.99 5.74 13.48
CA ALA A 129 -22.74 5.01 13.23
C ALA A 129 -22.68 4.48 11.78
N ARG A 130 -23.79 3.94 11.26
CA ARG A 130 -23.89 3.53 9.85
C ARG A 130 -23.68 4.71 8.90
N SER A 131 -24.32 5.85 9.16
CA SER A 131 -24.17 7.06 8.34
C SER A 131 -22.73 7.57 8.33
N LYS A 132 -22.03 7.52 9.48
CA LYS A 132 -20.60 7.85 9.55
C LYS A 132 -19.77 6.93 8.66
N VAL A 133 -19.97 5.62 8.73
CA VAL A 133 -19.28 4.66 7.84
C VAL A 133 -19.56 4.96 6.37
N GLY A 134 -20.82 5.21 6.01
CA GLY A 134 -21.21 5.53 4.62
C GLY A 134 -20.71 6.89 4.11
N SER A 135 -20.35 7.82 5.01
CA SER A 135 -19.80 9.12 4.63
C SER A 135 -18.32 9.07 4.21
N ILE A 136 -17.61 8.01 4.58
CA ILE A 136 -16.20 7.82 4.24
C ILE A 136 -16.10 7.20 2.85
N GLN A 137 -15.50 7.92 1.92
CA GLN A 137 -15.22 7.38 0.59
C GLN A 137 -14.17 6.28 0.69
N ALA A 138 -14.62 5.03 0.59
CA ALA A 138 -13.81 3.82 0.61
C ALA A 138 -13.08 3.61 -0.72
N THR A 139 -12.24 4.56 -1.13
CA THR A 139 -11.48 4.43 -2.38
C THR A 139 -10.22 3.58 -2.19
N PRO A 140 -9.66 2.99 -3.27
CA PRO A 140 -8.38 2.29 -3.22
C PRO A 140 -7.20 3.17 -2.76
N GLU A 141 -7.32 4.49 -2.85
CA GLU A 141 -6.26 5.43 -2.43
C GLU A 141 -6.29 5.72 -0.93
N LEU A 142 -7.37 5.37 -0.23
CA LEU A 142 -7.53 5.62 1.21
C LEU A 142 -6.40 4.97 2.02
N ILE A 143 -5.93 3.79 1.61
CA ILE A 143 -4.81 3.08 2.26
C ILE A 143 -3.46 3.78 2.10
N ASN A 144 -3.33 4.76 1.20
CA ASN A 144 -2.10 5.56 1.06
C ASN A 144 -2.10 6.77 2.00
N ASN A 145 -3.22 7.09 2.65
CA ASN A 145 -3.35 8.19 3.60
C ASN A 145 -3.60 7.65 5.02
N PRO A 146 -2.60 7.73 5.93
CA PRO A 146 -2.73 7.23 7.29
C PRO A 146 -3.89 7.85 8.08
N GLU A 147 -4.17 9.14 7.87
CA GLU A 147 -5.24 9.84 8.58
C GLU A 147 -6.62 9.39 8.09
N ALA A 148 -6.81 9.25 6.78
CA ALA A 148 -8.05 8.72 6.22
C ALA A 148 -8.28 7.26 6.64
N PHE A 149 -7.20 6.46 6.67
CA PHE A 149 -7.24 5.08 7.14
C PHE A 149 -7.60 4.97 8.63
N ALA A 150 -7.07 5.84 9.48
CA ALA A 150 -7.43 5.90 10.90
C ALA A 150 -8.90 6.30 11.11
N ARG A 151 -9.39 7.30 10.36
CA ARG A 151 -10.81 7.70 10.40
C ARG A 151 -11.74 6.56 9.96
N PHE A 152 -11.36 5.83 8.90
CA PHE A 152 -12.09 4.65 8.45
C PHE A 152 -12.18 3.59 9.56
N GLN A 153 -11.05 3.21 10.16
CA GLN A 153 -11.02 2.24 11.26
C GLN A 153 -11.88 2.69 12.45
N SER A 154 -11.77 3.95 12.85
CA SER A 154 -12.56 4.52 13.95
C SER A 154 -14.06 4.43 13.67
N ALA A 155 -14.51 4.82 12.47
CA ALA A 155 -15.93 4.72 12.10
C ALA A 155 -16.43 3.26 12.08
N GLN A 156 -15.61 2.32 11.60
CA GLN A 156 -15.97 0.90 11.63
C GLN A 156 -16.08 0.35 13.06
N GLY A 157 -15.19 0.78 13.97
CA GLY A 157 -15.24 0.44 15.39
C GLY A 157 -16.46 1.03 16.10
N GLU A 158 -16.83 2.28 15.79
CA GLU A 158 -18.06 2.89 16.30
C GLU A 158 -19.31 2.09 15.89
N LEU A 159 -19.37 1.61 14.64
CA LEU A 159 -20.46 0.76 14.17
C LEU A 159 -20.48 -0.58 14.91
N SER A 160 -19.33 -1.24 15.09
CA SER A 160 -19.24 -2.47 15.89
C SER A 160 -19.78 -2.25 17.31
N GLY A 161 -19.33 -1.19 17.98
CA GLY A 161 -19.78 -0.87 19.34
C GLY A 161 -21.27 -0.53 19.42
N ALA A 162 -21.83 0.15 18.42
CA ALA A 162 -23.26 0.41 18.35
C ALA A 162 -24.09 -0.88 18.17
N LEU A 163 -23.62 -1.80 17.33
CA LEU A 163 -24.24 -3.12 17.17
C LEU A 163 -24.17 -3.96 18.45
N SER A 164 -23.05 -3.93 19.17
CA SER A 164 -22.94 -4.62 20.47
C SER A 164 -23.95 -4.08 21.49
N ARG A 165 -24.12 -2.76 21.59
CA ARG A 165 -25.14 -2.15 22.46
C ARG A 165 -26.57 -2.55 22.06
N LEU A 166 -26.85 -2.61 20.76
CA LEU A 166 -28.15 -3.07 20.25
C LEU A 166 -28.45 -4.52 20.65
N LEU A 167 -27.44 -5.40 20.61
CA LEU A 167 -27.59 -6.79 21.04
C LEU A 167 -27.87 -6.91 22.54
N VAL A 168 -27.19 -6.11 23.37
CA VAL A 168 -27.47 -6.06 24.82
C VAL A 168 -28.92 -5.63 25.08
N VAL A 169 -29.42 -4.65 24.34
CA VAL A 169 -30.81 -4.19 24.47
C VAL A 169 -31.79 -5.28 24.03
N ALA A 170 -31.47 -6.03 22.96
CA ALA A 170 -32.32 -7.12 22.48
C ALA A 170 -32.54 -8.23 23.53
N GLU A 171 -31.62 -8.43 24.47
CA GLU A 171 -31.79 -9.39 25.58
C GLU A 171 -32.95 -9.05 26.50
N ASN A 172 -33.30 -7.77 26.63
CA ASN A 172 -34.44 -7.32 27.44
C ASN A 172 -35.80 -7.58 26.76
N TYR A 173 -35.81 -8.04 25.51
CA TYR A 173 -37.01 -8.26 24.71
C TYR A 173 -37.11 -9.74 24.26
N PRO A 174 -37.69 -10.64 25.06
CA PRO A 174 -37.75 -12.07 24.75
C PRO A 174 -38.42 -12.42 23.42
N GLN A 175 -39.42 -11.63 23.02
CA GLN A 175 -40.11 -11.80 21.73
C GLN A 175 -39.19 -11.49 20.54
N LEU A 176 -38.40 -10.42 20.62
CA LEU A 176 -37.39 -10.07 19.60
C LEU A 176 -36.28 -11.13 19.54
N LYS A 177 -35.80 -11.58 20.70
CA LYS A 177 -34.77 -12.64 20.80
C LYS A 177 -35.22 -13.94 20.13
N SER A 178 -36.51 -14.24 20.18
CA SER A 178 -37.11 -15.44 19.59
C SER A 178 -37.53 -15.25 18.13
N ASP A 179 -37.51 -14.02 17.61
CA ASP A 179 -37.88 -13.73 16.22
C ASP A 179 -36.88 -14.37 15.24
N ALA A 180 -37.41 -15.09 14.25
CA ALA A 180 -36.59 -15.83 13.29
C ALA A 180 -35.77 -14.88 12.40
N ASN A 181 -36.33 -13.73 12.00
CA ASN A 181 -35.63 -12.77 11.14
C ASN A 181 -34.49 -12.09 11.89
N PHE A 182 -34.70 -11.76 13.17
CA PHE A 182 -33.66 -11.20 14.03
C PHE A 182 -32.48 -12.16 14.20
N ARG A 183 -32.75 -13.44 14.52
CA ARG A 183 -31.71 -14.47 14.68
C ARG A 183 -30.92 -14.71 13.40
N GLU A 184 -31.59 -14.72 12.25
CA GLU A 184 -30.93 -14.85 10.95
C GLU A 184 -30.01 -13.65 10.66
N LEU A 185 -30.48 -12.43 10.88
CA LEU A 185 -29.66 -11.22 10.69
C LEU A 185 -28.46 -11.19 11.65
N GLN A 186 -28.63 -11.65 12.90
CA GLN A 186 -27.54 -11.79 13.85
C GLN A 186 -26.49 -12.78 13.35
N ALA A 187 -26.91 -13.96 12.87
CA ALA A 187 -26.01 -14.97 12.32
C ALA A 187 -25.27 -14.45 11.07
N GLN A 188 -25.94 -13.70 10.20
CA GLN A 188 -25.32 -13.07 9.03
C GLN A 188 -24.29 -12.00 9.42
N LEU A 189 -24.58 -11.20 10.45
CA LEU A 189 -23.65 -10.19 10.96
C LEU A 189 -22.42 -10.83 11.62
N GLU A 190 -22.61 -11.86 12.43
CA GLU A 190 -21.51 -12.64 13.02
C GLU A 190 -20.64 -13.27 11.92
N GLY A 191 -21.26 -13.91 10.93
CA GLY A 191 -20.56 -14.46 9.77
C GLY A 191 -19.79 -13.40 8.99
N THR A 192 -20.33 -12.18 8.88
CA THR A 192 -19.65 -11.05 8.24
C THR A 192 -18.47 -10.57 9.07
N GLU A 193 -18.60 -10.46 10.40
CA GLU A 193 -17.52 -10.03 11.30
C GLU A 193 -16.35 -11.03 11.31
N ASN A 194 -16.64 -12.33 11.25
CA ASN A 194 -15.64 -13.38 11.08
C ASN A 194 -14.89 -13.23 9.75
N ARG A 195 -15.60 -12.94 8.65
CA ARG A 195 -14.99 -12.68 7.34
C ARG A 195 -14.18 -11.39 7.31
N ILE A 196 -14.65 -10.33 7.98
CA ILE A 196 -13.89 -9.07 8.17
C ILE A 196 -12.57 -9.38 8.86
N THR A 197 -12.58 -10.17 9.93
CA THR A 197 -11.36 -10.56 10.67
C THR A 197 -10.37 -11.28 9.76
N VAL A 198 -10.83 -12.25 8.96
CA VAL A 198 -9.98 -12.97 8.01
C VAL A 198 -9.45 -12.04 6.90
N ALA A 199 -10.29 -11.16 6.35
CA ALA A 199 -9.91 -10.20 5.32
C ALA A 199 -8.86 -9.20 5.84
N ARG A 200 -9.06 -8.65 7.06
CA ARG A 200 -8.09 -7.79 7.74
C ARG A 200 -6.76 -8.51 7.91
N ASN A 201 -6.76 -9.76 8.38
CA ASN A 201 -5.54 -10.54 8.55
C ASN A 201 -4.79 -10.78 7.23
N ARG A 202 -5.50 -11.06 6.12
CA ARG A 202 -4.90 -11.19 4.79
C ARG A 202 -4.28 -9.87 4.33
N TYR A 203 -4.98 -8.75 4.52
CA TYR A 203 -4.47 -7.42 4.22
C TYR A 203 -3.21 -7.07 5.05
N ILE A 204 -3.22 -7.35 6.36
CA ILE A 204 -2.06 -7.13 7.24
C ILE A 204 -0.82 -7.87 6.70
N LYS A 205 -0.99 -9.14 6.32
CA LYS A 205 0.10 -9.95 5.74
C LYS A 205 0.62 -9.35 4.43
N ALA A 206 -0.27 -8.95 3.52
CA ALA A 206 0.12 -8.30 2.26
C ALA A 206 0.88 -6.98 2.49
N VAL A 207 0.44 -6.16 3.45
CA VAL A 207 1.12 -4.92 3.83
C VAL A 207 2.48 -5.21 4.47
N GLN A 208 2.58 -6.24 5.31
CA GLN A 208 3.84 -6.65 5.92
C GLN A 208 4.85 -7.08 4.85
N GLU A 209 4.43 -7.95 3.92
CA GLU A 209 5.28 -8.42 2.81
C GLU A 209 5.77 -7.25 1.97
N TYR A 210 4.86 -6.36 1.55
CA TYR A 210 5.21 -5.14 0.81
C TYR A 210 6.19 -4.24 1.57
N ASN A 211 5.92 -3.96 2.84
CA ASN A 211 6.78 -3.09 3.67
C ASN A 211 8.18 -3.69 3.88
N VAL A 212 8.30 -5.02 3.93
CA VAL A 212 9.61 -5.71 3.94
C VAL A 212 10.34 -5.49 2.62
N VAL A 213 9.67 -5.68 1.47
CA VAL A 213 10.31 -5.47 0.15
C VAL A 213 10.73 -4.02 -0.04
N VAL A 214 9.88 -3.04 0.31
CA VAL A 214 10.19 -1.60 0.22
C VAL A 214 11.41 -1.24 1.05
N ARG A 215 11.62 -1.86 2.21
CA ARG A 215 12.72 -1.53 3.13
C ARG A 215 14.00 -2.34 2.90
N SER A 216 13.94 -3.42 2.13
CA SER A 216 15.06 -4.34 1.94
C SER A 216 16.01 -3.88 0.82
N PHE A 217 17.31 -4.04 1.03
CA PHE A 217 18.30 -3.84 -0.04
C PHE A 217 18.30 -5.04 -1.00
N PRO A 218 18.37 -4.85 -2.34
CA PRO A 218 18.53 -3.58 -3.06
C PRO A 218 17.21 -2.84 -3.39
N SER A 219 16.05 -3.45 -3.17
CA SER A 219 14.72 -2.92 -3.54
C SER A 219 14.37 -1.54 -2.98
N ASN A 220 14.90 -1.15 -1.82
CA ASN A 220 14.72 0.17 -1.23
C ASN A 220 15.26 1.31 -2.13
N LEU A 221 16.31 1.06 -2.91
CA LEU A 221 16.82 2.05 -3.89
C LEU A 221 15.80 2.30 -5.00
N THR A 222 15.23 1.21 -5.54
CA THR A 222 14.13 1.27 -6.51
C THR A 222 12.91 1.96 -5.92
N ALA A 223 12.57 1.65 -4.66
CA ALA A 223 11.46 2.28 -3.97
C ALA A 223 11.64 3.80 -3.87
N MET A 224 12.83 4.28 -3.51
CA MET A 224 13.14 5.71 -3.46
C MET A 224 13.07 6.39 -4.84
N VAL A 225 13.59 5.74 -5.90
CA VAL A 225 13.59 6.30 -7.27
C VAL A 225 12.18 6.40 -7.85
N PHE A 226 11.32 5.41 -7.60
CA PHE A 226 9.95 5.35 -8.12
C PHE A 226 8.90 5.91 -7.15
N GLY A 227 9.30 6.33 -5.95
CA GLY A 227 8.41 6.91 -4.94
C GLY A 227 7.48 5.92 -4.23
N PHE A 228 7.84 4.63 -4.17
CA PHE A 228 7.09 3.65 -3.39
C PHE A 228 7.28 3.91 -1.89
N GLN A 229 6.17 4.11 -1.18
CA GLN A 229 6.15 4.44 0.24
C GLN A 229 5.59 3.29 1.05
N VAL A 230 6.04 3.16 2.30
CA VAL A 230 5.47 2.21 3.25
C VAL A 230 3.99 2.49 3.47
N LYS A 231 3.19 1.43 3.55
CA LYS A 231 1.74 1.55 3.76
C LYS A 231 1.38 1.28 5.22
N PRO A 232 0.40 2.02 5.78
CA PRO A 232 -0.15 1.72 7.09
C PRO A 232 -0.82 0.35 7.08
N GLY A 233 -0.58 -0.45 8.11
CA GLY A 233 -1.35 -1.68 8.38
C GLY A 233 -2.50 -1.39 9.33
N PHE A 234 -3.43 -2.35 9.47
CA PHE A 234 -4.36 -2.34 10.61
C PHE A 234 -3.53 -2.47 11.90
N THR A 235 -3.70 -1.51 12.80
CA THR A 235 -3.14 -1.56 14.15
C THR A 235 -4.21 -2.02 15.12
N VAL A 236 -3.81 -2.52 16.29
CA VAL A 236 -4.77 -2.76 17.36
C VAL A 236 -5.25 -1.39 17.84
N GLU A 237 -6.56 -1.13 17.78
CA GLU A 237 -7.11 0.19 18.10
C GLU A 237 -6.72 0.66 19.52
N ASN A 238 -6.41 -0.28 20.41
CA ASN A 238 -6.06 -0.05 21.82
C ASN A 238 -4.75 -0.72 22.27
N GLU A 239 -3.67 -0.57 21.50
CA GLU A 239 -2.32 -0.98 21.95
C GLU A 239 -1.95 -0.42 23.34
N LYS A 240 -2.41 0.80 23.65
CA LYS A 240 -2.20 1.47 24.95
C LYS A 240 -3.01 0.86 26.11
N GLU A 241 -4.24 0.41 25.88
CA GLU A 241 -5.03 -0.26 26.94
C GLU A 241 -4.56 -1.69 27.17
N ILE A 242 -4.15 -2.40 26.11
CA ILE A 242 -3.59 -3.77 26.23
C ILE A 242 -2.23 -3.75 26.94
N SER A 243 -1.43 -2.69 26.74
CA SER A 243 -0.17 -2.50 27.45
C SER A 243 -0.35 -2.12 28.93
N SER A 244 -1.56 -1.78 29.35
CA SER A 244 -1.89 -1.45 30.74
C SER A 244 -2.43 -2.71 31.43
N ALA A 245 -1.60 -3.40 32.22
CA ALA A 245 -2.04 -4.58 32.96
C ALA A 245 -3.30 -4.26 33.80
N PRO A 246 -4.32 -5.13 33.79
CA PRO A 246 -5.52 -4.91 34.60
C PRO A 246 -5.13 -4.82 36.07
N LYS A 247 -5.41 -3.69 36.71
CA LYS A 247 -5.26 -3.57 38.16
C LYS A 247 -6.41 -4.33 38.82
N VAL A 248 -6.13 -5.55 39.27
CA VAL A 248 -7.06 -6.30 40.11
C VAL A 248 -6.79 -5.90 41.56
N ASP A 249 -7.71 -5.12 42.12
CA ASP A 249 -7.69 -4.75 43.54
C ASP A 249 -8.67 -5.66 44.29
N PHE A 250 -8.14 -6.45 45.23
CA PHE A 250 -8.90 -7.35 46.10
C PHE A 250 -9.11 -6.76 47.51
N SER A 251 -8.82 -5.48 47.71
CA SER A 251 -9.02 -4.85 49.02
C SER A 251 -10.51 -4.81 49.36
N THR A 252 -10.86 -5.56 50.41
CA THR A 252 -12.17 -5.49 51.04
C THR A 252 -12.26 -4.14 51.77
N PRO A 253 -13.36 -3.37 51.62
CA PRO A 253 -13.51 -2.12 52.34
C PRO A 253 -13.49 -2.42 53.84
N SER A 254 -12.49 -1.86 54.55
CA SER A 254 -12.37 -1.97 56.00
C SER A 254 -13.66 -1.46 56.64
N PRO A 255 -14.31 -2.21 57.55
CA PRO A 255 -15.50 -1.73 58.22
C PRO A 255 -15.12 -0.47 59.03
N ALA A 256 -15.80 0.63 58.75
CA ALA A 256 -15.69 1.87 59.49
C ALA A 256 -16.02 1.58 60.97
N LYS A 257 -15.11 1.96 61.86
CA LYS A 257 -15.22 1.78 63.31
C LYS A 257 -15.94 2.95 63.95
#